data_AF-A0A086BLX2-F1
#
_entry.id   AF-A0A086BLX2-F1
#
_cell.length_a   1.000
_cell.length_b   1.000
_cell.length_c   1.000
_cell.angle_alpha   90.00
_cell.angle_beta   90.00
_cell.angle_gamma   90.00
#
_symmetry.space_group_name_H-M   'P 1'
#
loop_
_entity.id
_entity.type
_entity.pdbx_description
1 polymer ?
#
loop_
_entity_poly.entity_id
_entity_poly.type
_entity_poly.pdbx_seq_one_letter_code
_entity_poly.pdbx_strand_id
1 'polypeptide(L)'
;MKYFKFLIVFALLGMLYSCGGDDDICESGEGTPRMKISFKSFETTKDITVDSLYVAVDYGSGKINLGKTANNTSRLIPLRVDDSPYTEIYFKRRLTGPESKVRVNYTTKASYVSPGCGVKKTYENLNSELPTPDNPVKKVEIGQNNIENEDKTNLFLFF
;
A
#
# COMPACT_ATOMS: atom_id res chain seq x y z
N MET A 1 41.78 47.14 -4.01
CA MET A 1 40.88 46.77 -5.14
C MET A 1 41.20 45.42 -5.81
N LYS A 2 42.43 44.86 -5.75
CA LYS A 2 42.74 43.55 -6.36
C LYS A 2 41.96 42.37 -5.74
N TYR A 3 41.84 42.33 -4.41
CA TYR A 3 41.16 41.23 -3.69
C TYR A 3 39.62 41.31 -3.75
N PHE A 4 39.06 42.49 -3.99
CA PHE A 4 37.61 42.68 -4.09
C PHE A 4 37.02 41.99 -5.33
N LYS A 5 37.78 41.96 -6.44
CA LYS A 5 37.40 41.21 -7.66
C LYS A 5 37.37 39.71 -7.41
N PHE A 6 38.32 39.18 -6.63
CA PHE A 6 38.33 37.77 -6.24
C PHE A 6 37.13 37.42 -5.34
N LEU A 7 36.75 38.30 -4.41
CA LEU A 7 35.59 38.10 -3.54
C LEU A 7 34.28 38.05 -4.33
N ILE A 8 34.09 38.93 -5.31
CA ILE A 8 32.91 38.92 -6.19
C ILE A 8 32.85 37.63 -7.02
N VAL A 9 33.98 37.19 -7.58
CA VAL A 9 34.03 35.94 -8.36
C VAL A 9 33.72 34.73 -7.47
N PHE A 10 34.23 34.71 -6.23
CA PHE A 10 33.94 33.64 -5.28
C PHE A 10 32.47 33.62 -4.82
N ALA A 11 31.87 34.79 -4.64
CA ALA A 11 30.44 34.92 -4.33
C ALA A 11 29.55 34.45 -5.50
N LEU A 12 29.91 34.80 -6.74
CA LEU A 12 29.22 34.32 -7.95
C LEU A 12 29.36 32.80 -8.14
N LEU A 13 30.54 32.23 -7.85
CA LEU A 13 30.75 30.78 -7.85
C LEU A 13 29.94 30.08 -6.74
N GLY A 14 29.80 30.69 -5.57
CA GLY A 14 28.97 30.16 -4.48
C GLY A 14 27.47 30.09 -4.82
N MET A 15 26.98 31.02 -5.64
CA MET A 15 25.58 30.99 -6.13
C MET A 15 25.30 29.83 -7.08
N LEU A 16 26.31 29.27 -7.75
CA LEU A 16 26.16 28.10 -8.62
C LEU A 16 26.05 26.78 -7.85
N TYR A 17 26.31 26.78 -6.53
CA TYR A 17 26.20 25.60 -5.66
C TYR A 17 24.90 25.54 -4.85
N SER A 18 23.94 26.44 -5.09
CA SER A 18 22.61 26.33 -4.48
C SER A 18 21.76 25.30 -5.22
N CYS A 19 22.10 24.03 -5.06
CA CYS A 19 21.22 22.92 -5.42
C CYS A 19 20.22 22.77 -4.26
N GLY A 20 18.96 23.15 -4.46
CA GLY A 20 17.89 22.68 -3.58
C GLY A 20 17.85 21.17 -3.73
N GLY A 21 18.07 20.44 -2.66
CA GLY A 21 18.11 18.97 -2.71
C GLY A 21 16.73 18.43 -3.07
N ASP A 22 16.71 17.33 -3.81
CA ASP A 22 15.47 16.60 -4.13
C ASP A 22 14.74 16.09 -2.85
N ASP A 23 15.39 16.19 -1.69
CA ASP A 23 14.93 15.75 -0.38
C ASP A 23 13.82 16.63 0.27
N ASP A 24 13.50 17.79 -0.32
CA ASP A 24 12.48 18.73 0.19
C ASP A 24 11.04 18.38 -0.29
N ILE A 25 10.91 17.53 -1.32
CA ILE A 25 9.62 17.05 -1.83
C ILE A 25 9.54 15.53 -1.68
N CYS A 26 8.34 15.01 -1.50
CA CYS A 26 8.13 13.57 -1.45
C CYS A 26 7.71 13.04 -2.82
N GLU A 27 8.52 12.18 -3.42
CA GLU A 27 8.25 11.63 -4.74
C GLU A 27 7.21 10.52 -4.68
N SER A 28 6.58 10.26 -5.83
CA SER A 28 5.56 9.22 -5.94
C SER A 28 6.18 7.83 -5.76
N GLY A 29 5.70 7.09 -4.76
CA GLY A 29 6.19 5.74 -4.44
C GLY A 29 7.08 5.68 -3.20
N GLU A 30 7.42 6.82 -2.61
CA GLU A 30 8.25 6.89 -1.39
C GLU A 30 7.45 6.72 -0.08
N GLY A 31 6.12 6.77 -0.19
CA GLY A 31 5.19 6.58 0.93
C GLY A 31 5.08 5.14 1.42
N THR A 32 4.31 4.96 2.50
CA THR A 32 3.93 3.63 3.00
C THR A 32 3.11 2.89 1.93
N PRO A 33 3.55 1.71 1.47
CA PRO A 33 2.90 1.01 0.37
C PRO A 33 1.56 0.43 0.78
N ARG A 34 0.62 0.35 -0.17
CA ARG A 34 -0.62 -0.40 -0.02
C ARG A 34 -0.41 -1.86 -0.45
N MET A 35 -1.14 -2.76 0.19
CA MET A 35 -1.14 -4.17 -0.19
C MET A 35 -1.87 -4.35 -1.51
N LYS A 36 -1.23 -4.98 -2.50
CA LYS A 36 -1.86 -5.37 -3.76
C LYS A 36 -2.51 -6.73 -3.62
N ILE A 37 -3.81 -6.77 -3.84
CA ILE A 37 -4.59 -8.01 -3.92
C ILE A 37 -4.93 -8.32 -5.37
N SER A 38 -4.85 -9.59 -5.78
CA SER A 38 -5.31 -10.05 -7.10
C SER A 38 -6.33 -11.16 -6.98
N PHE A 39 -7.10 -11.36 -8.05
CA PHE A 39 -8.27 -12.24 -8.02
C PHE A 39 -8.05 -13.47 -8.87
N LYS A 40 -8.39 -14.64 -8.31
CA LYS A 40 -8.35 -15.94 -8.97
C LYS A 40 -9.69 -16.64 -8.89
N SER A 41 -9.96 -17.51 -9.86
CA SER A 41 -11.08 -18.45 -9.80
C SER A 41 -10.78 -19.55 -8.80
N PHE A 42 -11.72 -19.85 -7.90
CA PHE A 42 -11.62 -20.98 -6.98
C PHE A 42 -11.50 -22.32 -7.72
N GLU A 43 -12.27 -22.52 -8.79
CA GLU A 43 -12.32 -23.76 -9.56
C GLU A 43 -11.08 -23.99 -10.44
N THR A 44 -10.62 -22.95 -11.13
CA THR A 44 -9.57 -23.10 -12.16
C THR A 44 -8.21 -22.59 -11.72
N THR A 45 -8.12 -21.88 -10.59
CA THR A 45 -6.92 -21.20 -10.08
C THR A 45 -6.30 -20.15 -11.01
N LYS A 46 -6.97 -19.85 -12.14
CA LYS A 46 -6.55 -18.82 -13.09
C LYS A 46 -6.93 -17.43 -12.61
N ASP A 47 -6.16 -16.43 -13.01
CA ASP A 47 -6.48 -15.04 -12.77
C ASP A 47 -7.80 -14.68 -13.45
N ILE A 48 -8.63 -13.90 -12.74
CA ILE A 48 -9.96 -13.49 -13.22
C ILE A 48 -10.15 -11.98 -13.09
N THR A 49 -11.05 -11.46 -13.91
CA THR A 49 -11.58 -10.11 -13.76
C THR A 49 -12.84 -10.18 -12.91
N VAL A 50 -12.87 -9.42 -11.81
CA VAL A 50 -14.05 -9.27 -10.96
C VAL A 50 -14.89 -8.10 -11.47
N ASP A 51 -16.13 -8.38 -11.82
CA ASP A 51 -17.10 -7.44 -12.38
C ASP A 51 -17.42 -6.30 -11.40
N SER A 52 -17.55 -6.61 -10.12
CA SER A 52 -17.83 -5.66 -9.06
C SER A 52 -17.25 -6.11 -7.72
N LEU A 53 -16.52 -5.20 -7.08
CA LEU A 53 -15.90 -5.42 -5.77
C LEU A 53 -16.07 -4.19 -4.88
N TYR A 54 -16.72 -4.39 -3.75
CA TYR A 54 -16.81 -3.44 -2.66
C TYR A 54 -15.84 -3.87 -1.58
N VAL A 55 -15.01 -2.95 -1.11
CA VAL A 55 -14.06 -3.21 -0.03
C VAL A 55 -14.25 -2.20 1.08
N ALA A 56 -14.23 -2.71 2.31
CA ALA A 56 -14.12 -1.90 3.51
C ALA A 56 -12.95 -2.40 4.35
N VAL A 57 -12.31 -1.52 5.11
CA VAL A 57 -11.19 -1.84 5.99
C VAL A 57 -11.49 -1.31 7.37
N ASP A 58 -11.21 -2.10 8.41
CA ASP A 58 -11.26 -1.64 9.78
C ASP A 58 -9.84 -1.26 10.26
N TYR A 59 -9.64 0.03 10.49
CA TYR A 59 -8.39 0.59 10.99
C TYR A 59 -8.36 0.73 12.53
N GLY A 60 -9.29 0.10 13.25
CA GLY A 60 -9.41 0.12 14.71
C GLY A 60 -10.47 1.08 15.25
N SER A 61 -11.08 1.90 14.38
CA SER A 61 -12.16 2.84 14.71
C SER A 61 -13.47 2.51 13.99
N GLY A 62 -13.57 1.31 13.40
CA GLY A 62 -14.72 0.84 12.64
C GLY A 62 -14.45 0.75 11.14
N LYS A 63 -15.44 0.22 10.42
CA LYS A 63 -15.32 -0.07 8.97
C LYS A 63 -15.35 1.20 8.14
N ILE A 64 -14.27 1.47 7.41
CA ILE A 64 -14.17 2.52 6.40
C ILE A 64 -14.34 1.92 5.01
N ASN A 65 -15.34 2.39 4.27
CA ASN A 65 -15.60 1.95 2.91
C ASN A 65 -14.58 2.57 1.94
N LEU A 66 -13.84 1.72 1.23
CA LEU A 66 -12.93 2.14 0.15
C LEU A 66 -13.66 2.28 -1.20
N GLY A 67 -14.97 2.03 -1.25
CA GLY A 67 -15.81 2.17 -2.44
C GLY A 67 -15.83 0.95 -3.37
N LYS A 68 -16.59 1.09 -4.47
CA LYS A 68 -16.76 0.08 -5.52
C LYS A 68 -15.65 0.21 -6.56
N THR A 69 -15.11 -0.93 -6.97
CA THR A 69 -14.33 -1.09 -8.21
C THR A 69 -15.08 -2.05 -9.14
N ALA A 70 -14.94 -1.86 -10.46
CA ALA A 70 -15.65 -2.67 -11.46
C ALA A 70 -14.70 -3.10 -12.58
N ASN A 71 -14.83 -4.34 -13.04
CA ASN A 71 -14.01 -4.95 -14.10
C ASN A 71 -12.50 -4.85 -13.83
N ASN A 72 -12.06 -5.21 -12.63
CA ASN A 72 -10.65 -5.17 -12.24
C ASN A 72 -10.10 -6.56 -11.92
N THR A 73 -8.80 -6.75 -12.12
CA THR A 73 -8.06 -7.97 -11.79
C THR A 73 -7.27 -7.87 -10.48
N SER A 74 -7.11 -6.64 -9.96
CA SER A 74 -6.43 -6.36 -8.70
C SER A 74 -6.97 -5.11 -8.02
N ARG A 75 -6.60 -4.91 -6.75
CA ARG A 75 -6.90 -3.70 -5.98
C ARG A 75 -5.79 -3.40 -4.97
N LEU A 76 -5.55 -2.13 -4.71
CA LEU A 76 -4.62 -1.67 -3.69
C LEU A 76 -5.39 -1.36 -2.40
N ILE A 77 -4.98 -1.95 -1.29
CA ILE A 77 -5.61 -1.83 0.02
C ILE A 77 -4.61 -1.25 1.01
N PRO A 78 -4.86 -0.06 1.58
CA PRO A 78 -4.05 0.45 2.68
C PRO A 78 -4.18 -0.46 3.91
N LEU A 79 -3.06 -0.73 4.56
CA LEU A 79 -3.00 -1.44 5.84
C LEU A 79 -2.87 -0.42 6.98
N ARG A 80 -3.12 -0.88 8.20
CA ARG A 80 -2.95 -0.05 9.40
C ARG A 80 -1.48 0.30 9.63
N VAL A 81 -1.25 1.55 10.03
CA VAL A 81 0.06 2.13 10.36
C VAL A 81 0.24 2.38 11.86
N ASP A 82 -0.72 2.00 12.69
CA ASP A 82 -0.78 2.25 14.15
C ASP A 82 -0.19 1.11 15.00
N ASP A 83 0.75 0.35 14.43
CA ASP A 83 1.45 -0.78 15.06
C ASP A 83 0.54 -1.94 15.51
N SER A 84 -0.72 -1.96 15.05
CA SER A 84 -1.59 -3.13 15.13
C SER A 84 -0.98 -4.30 14.35
N PRO A 85 -0.97 -5.53 14.91
CA PRO A 85 -0.39 -6.71 14.26
C PRO A 85 -1.23 -7.23 13.09
N TYR A 86 -2.40 -6.66 12.85
CA TYR A 86 -3.28 -7.04 11.75
C TYR A 86 -4.17 -5.91 11.25
N THR A 87 -4.67 -6.08 10.03
CA THR A 87 -5.78 -5.31 9.43
C THR A 87 -6.92 -6.26 9.05
N GLU A 88 -8.16 -5.85 9.32
CA GLU A 88 -9.34 -6.59 8.87
C GLU A 88 -9.94 -5.94 7.64
N ILE A 89 -10.15 -6.75 6.60
CA ILE A 89 -10.61 -6.30 5.29
C ILE A 89 -11.88 -7.07 4.94
N TYR A 90 -12.87 -6.35 4.45
CA TYR A 90 -14.20 -6.86 4.17
C TYR A 90 -14.48 -6.75 2.67
N PHE A 91 -14.94 -7.85 2.06
CA PHE A 91 -15.16 -7.95 0.63
C PHE A 91 -16.62 -8.30 0.31
N LYS A 92 -17.23 -7.57 -0.62
CA LYS A 92 -18.54 -7.91 -1.20
C LYS A 92 -18.49 -7.82 -2.72
N ARG A 93 -19.26 -8.67 -3.40
CA ARG A 93 -19.50 -8.54 -4.84
C ARG A 93 -20.70 -7.67 -5.19
N ARG A 94 -21.60 -7.42 -4.24
CA ARG A 94 -22.77 -6.54 -4.45
C ARG A 94 -22.88 -5.56 -3.29
N LEU A 95 -23.52 -4.41 -3.53
CA LEU A 95 -23.72 -3.38 -2.51
C LEU A 95 -24.47 -3.94 -1.29
N THR A 96 -25.52 -4.71 -1.56
CA THR A 96 -26.25 -5.53 -0.60
C THR A 96 -26.00 -7.00 -0.93
N GLY A 97 -25.48 -7.75 0.04
CA GLY A 97 -25.07 -9.14 -0.18
C GLY A 97 -24.14 -9.66 0.91
N PRO A 98 -23.70 -10.92 0.78
CA PRO A 98 -22.80 -11.54 1.74
C PRO A 98 -21.43 -10.85 1.72
N GLU A 99 -20.78 -10.82 2.88
CA GLU A 99 -19.52 -10.15 3.15
C GLU A 99 -18.50 -11.18 3.64
N SER A 100 -17.35 -11.26 2.99
CA SER A 100 -16.22 -12.04 3.50
C SER A 100 -15.31 -11.15 4.33
N LYS A 101 -14.92 -11.62 5.51
CA LYS A 101 -13.92 -10.98 6.35
C LYS A 101 -12.58 -11.69 6.18
N VAL A 102 -11.55 -10.97 5.76
CA VAL A 102 -10.17 -11.44 5.69
C VAL A 102 -9.36 -10.68 6.72
N ARG A 103 -8.63 -11.42 7.57
CA ARG A 103 -7.66 -10.83 8.49
C ARG A 103 -6.28 -10.99 7.88
N VAL A 104 -5.55 -9.89 7.80
CA VAL A 104 -4.17 -9.88 7.29
C VAL A 104 -3.26 -9.50 8.44
N ASN A 105 -2.42 -10.43 8.86
CA ASN A 105 -1.44 -10.25 9.93
C ASN A 105 -0.08 -9.87 9.33
N TYR A 106 0.68 -9.02 10.02
CA TYR A 106 2.00 -8.57 9.58
C TYR A 106 2.79 -7.94 10.72
N THR A 107 4.09 -7.76 10.50
CA THR A 107 4.97 -6.92 11.31
C THR A 107 5.35 -5.67 10.52
N THR A 108 5.37 -4.51 11.15
CA THR A 108 5.75 -3.24 10.50
C THR A 108 7.19 -2.86 10.77
N LYS A 109 7.86 -2.29 9.77
CA LYS A 109 9.21 -1.73 9.89
C LYS A 109 9.23 -0.28 9.43
N ALA A 110 9.65 0.63 10.30
CA ALA A 110 9.76 2.05 9.98
C ALA A 110 11.14 2.39 9.43
N SER A 111 11.19 3.26 8.42
CA SER A 111 12.43 3.81 7.87
C SER A 111 12.24 5.28 7.53
N TYR A 112 13.26 6.08 7.83
CA TYR A 112 13.30 7.49 7.41
C TYR A 112 13.60 7.56 5.91
N VAL A 113 12.92 8.48 5.21
CA VAL A 113 13.09 8.70 3.77
C VAL A 113 13.86 10.01 3.54
N SER A 114 13.23 11.14 3.82
CA SER A 114 13.78 12.49 3.62
C SER A 114 13.04 13.50 4.52
N PRO A 115 13.53 14.74 4.67
CA PRO A 115 12.80 15.78 5.39
C PRO A 115 11.41 16.04 4.80
N GLY A 116 11.27 15.99 3.46
CA GLY A 116 10.00 16.16 2.76
C GLY A 116 9.03 14.99 2.90
N CYS A 117 9.53 13.75 2.99
CA CYS A 117 8.69 12.54 3.10
C CYS A 117 8.45 12.05 4.54
N GLY A 118 9.35 12.39 5.47
CA GLY A 118 9.35 11.85 6.81
C GLY A 118 9.65 10.34 6.86
N VAL A 119 8.77 9.57 7.50
CA VAL A 119 8.96 8.15 7.80
C VAL A 119 7.97 7.30 7.00
N LYS A 120 8.49 6.28 6.32
CA LYS A 120 7.67 5.23 5.68
C LYS A 120 7.67 3.96 6.52
N LYS A 121 6.54 3.27 6.55
CA LYS A 121 6.42 1.91 7.10
C LYS A 121 6.36 0.90 5.97
N THR A 122 7.09 -0.20 6.07
CA THR A 122 6.93 -1.39 5.23
C THR A 122 6.36 -2.53 6.06
N TYR A 123 5.86 -3.57 5.40
CA TYR A 123 5.23 -4.72 6.05
C TYR A 123 6.01 -5.99 5.73
N GLU A 124 6.27 -6.79 6.76
CA GLU A 124 7.01 -8.05 6.70
C GLU A 124 6.17 -9.15 7.36
N ASN A 125 6.47 -10.42 7.05
CA ASN A 125 5.80 -11.58 7.64
C ASN A 125 4.27 -11.60 7.44
N LEU A 126 3.83 -11.18 6.25
CA LEU A 126 2.44 -11.20 5.83
C LEU A 126 1.83 -12.60 5.90
N ASN A 127 0.80 -12.74 6.73
CA ASN A 127 -0.05 -13.92 6.77
C ASN A 127 -1.52 -13.51 6.59
N SER A 128 -2.35 -14.42 6.10
CA SER A 128 -3.77 -14.16 5.90
C SER A 128 -4.62 -15.28 6.45
N GLU A 129 -5.72 -14.89 7.06
CA GLU A 129 -6.72 -15.77 7.61
C GLU A 129 -8.09 -15.37 7.04
N LEU A 130 -8.94 -16.36 6.85
CA LEU A 130 -10.33 -16.19 6.45
C LEU A 130 -11.20 -16.70 7.62
N PRO A 131 -11.41 -15.89 8.69
CA PRO A 131 -12.06 -16.35 9.92
C PRO A 131 -13.49 -16.82 9.70
N THR A 132 -14.17 -16.24 8.72
CA THR A 132 -15.45 -16.72 8.22
C THR A 132 -15.32 -17.00 6.73
N PRO A 133 -15.31 -18.28 6.29
CA PRO A 133 -15.36 -18.63 4.88
C PRO A 133 -16.77 -18.40 4.34
N ASP A 134 -17.22 -17.15 4.40
CA ASP A 134 -18.47 -16.67 3.83
C ASP A 134 -18.25 -16.25 2.37
N ASN A 135 -19.32 -16.29 1.57
CA ASN A 135 -19.32 -15.71 0.23
C ASN A 135 -19.02 -14.19 0.33
N PRO A 136 -18.27 -13.59 -0.62
CA PRO A 136 -17.85 -14.17 -1.90
C PRO A 136 -16.44 -14.80 -1.95
N VAL A 137 -15.56 -14.60 -0.97
CA VAL A 137 -14.18 -15.12 -0.97
C VAL A 137 -14.14 -16.53 -0.40
N LYS A 138 -13.68 -17.50 -1.20
CA LYS A 138 -13.62 -18.93 -0.86
C LYS A 138 -12.29 -19.37 -0.26
N LYS A 139 -11.20 -18.75 -0.71
CA LYS A 139 -9.84 -19.06 -0.26
C LYS A 139 -8.98 -17.79 -0.36
N VAL A 140 -8.01 -17.70 0.52
CA VAL A 140 -6.94 -16.71 0.48
C VAL A 140 -5.59 -17.42 0.36
N GLU A 141 -4.66 -16.81 -0.38
CA GLU A 141 -3.32 -17.36 -0.59
C GLU A 141 -2.29 -16.23 -0.62
N ILE A 142 -1.19 -16.39 0.11
CA ILE A 142 -0.10 -15.41 0.12
C ILE A 142 0.68 -15.51 -1.20
N GLY A 143 0.80 -14.39 -1.91
CA GLY A 143 1.67 -14.26 -3.07
C GLY A 143 3.08 -13.81 -2.67
N GLN A 144 3.16 -12.75 -1.87
CA GLN A 144 4.42 -12.25 -1.32
C GLN A 144 4.29 -11.94 0.16
N ASN A 145 5.30 -12.36 0.91
CA ASN A 145 5.34 -12.24 2.36
C ASN A 145 5.76 -10.83 2.85
N ASN A 146 6.35 -10.01 1.96
CA ASN A 146 6.80 -8.66 2.26
C ASN A 146 6.15 -7.66 1.31
N ILE A 147 5.86 -6.47 1.82
CA ILE A 147 5.27 -5.34 1.10
C ILE A 147 6.24 -4.16 1.23
N GLU A 148 7.14 -4.06 0.26
CA GLU A 148 8.09 -2.96 0.13
C GLU A 148 7.61 -1.89 -0.87
N ASN A 149 6.79 -2.30 -1.84
CA ASN A 149 6.20 -1.48 -2.88
C ASN A 149 4.86 -2.08 -3.37
N GLU A 150 4.23 -1.41 -4.35
CA GLU A 150 2.89 -1.75 -4.87
C GLU A 150 2.93 -2.56 -6.20
N ASP A 151 4.11 -3.04 -6.61
CA ASP A 151 4.31 -3.62 -7.95
C ASP A 151 3.75 -5.04 -8.05
N LYS A 152 3.99 -5.84 -7.00
CA LYS A 152 3.73 -7.27 -6.96
C LYS A 152 2.51 -7.59 -6.10
N THR A 153 1.81 -8.67 -6.44
CA THR A 153 0.65 -9.14 -5.69
C THR A 153 1.10 -9.77 -4.37
N ASN A 154 0.56 -9.28 -3.27
CA ASN A 154 0.86 -9.79 -1.94
C ASN A 154 -0.15 -10.85 -1.50
N LEU A 155 -1.42 -10.71 -1.91
CA LEU A 155 -2.51 -11.61 -1.51
C LEU A 155 -3.40 -11.96 -2.71
N PHE A 156 -3.67 -13.25 -2.89
CA PHE A 156 -4.66 -13.73 -3.85
C PHE A 156 -5.96 -14.06 -3.15
N LEU A 157 -7.07 -13.53 -3.69
CA LEU A 157 -8.42 -13.89 -3.29
C LEU A 157 -9.03 -14.81 -4.33
N PHE A 158 -9.53 -15.96 -3.90
CA PHE A 158 -10.22 -16.90 -4.75
C PHE A 158 -11.73 -16.70 -4.61
N PHE A 159 -12.39 -16.47 -5.73
CA PHE A 159 -13.85 -16.31 -5.83
C PHE A 159 -14.50 -17.52 -6.50
#